data_AF-A2I5T4-F1
#
_entry.id   AF-A2I5T4-F1
#
_cell.length_a   1.000
_cell.length_b   1.000
_cell.length_c   1.000
_cell.angle_alpha   90.00
_cell.angle_beta   90.00
_cell.angle_gamma   90.00
#
_symmetry.space_group_name_H-M   'P 1'
#
loop_
_entity.id
_entity.type
_entity.pdbx_description
1 polymer ?
#
loop_
_entity_poly.entity_id
_entity_poly.type
_entity_poly.pdbx_seq_one_letter_code
_entity_poly.pdbx_strand_id
1 'polypeptide(L)'
;ITSQEREITMKKPNGETTTTTIRVWNETVSNLTLMALGSSAPEILLSLIEVCGHGFVAGDLGPSTIVGSAAFNMFIILAICVYVIPDGETRKIKHLRVFFVTAAWSIFAYIWMYMILAVFSPGVVQVWEGLLTLFFFPVCVFLAWVADRRLLFYKYMHKKYRTDKHRGIMIETEGEHPKGIEMDGKMMNSHFLDGNLANMEGKEVDESRREMIRILKDLKQKHPEKDLDQLVEMANYYALSHQQKSRAFYRIQATRMMTGAGNILKKHAAEQAKKSLSLHDVQSEQPEEFVSKIFFDPCSYQCLENCGAVLLTVVRRGGDISKTIYVDYKTEDGSANAGADYEFTEGMVVFKSGETQKEFSVGVIDDDIF
;
A
#
# COMPACT_ATOMS: atom_id res chain seq x y z
N ILE A 1 -9.91 -12.88 -26.09
CA ILE A 1 -8.43 -12.78 -26.26
C ILE A 1 -8.07 -11.30 -26.21
N THR A 2 -7.84 -10.74 -25.02
CA THR A 2 -7.78 -9.28 -24.81
C THR A 2 -6.35 -8.87 -24.48
N SER A 3 -5.67 -8.29 -25.47
CA SER A 3 -4.30 -7.79 -25.41
C SER A 3 -4.18 -6.60 -24.45
N GLN A 4 -3.32 -6.71 -23.45
CA GLN A 4 -2.78 -5.51 -22.80
C GLN A 4 -1.58 -5.06 -23.65
N GLU A 5 -1.50 -3.77 -23.95
CA GLU A 5 -0.37 -3.21 -24.69
C GLU A 5 0.75 -2.91 -23.69
N ARG A 6 1.93 -3.48 -23.93
CA ARG A 6 3.13 -3.19 -23.13
C ARG A 6 4.08 -2.38 -24.00
N GLU A 7 4.35 -1.16 -23.58
CA GLU A 7 5.38 -0.32 -24.18
C GLU A 7 6.75 -0.85 -23.75
N ILE A 8 7.57 -1.21 -24.72
CA ILE A 8 8.96 -1.61 -24.49
C ILE A 8 9.85 -0.63 -25.23
N THR A 9 10.72 0.05 -24.50
CA THR A 9 11.77 0.92 -25.04
C THR A 9 12.95 0.05 -25.46
N MET A 10 13.12 -0.17 -26.77
CA MET A 10 14.31 -0.85 -27.30
C MET A 10 15.32 0.19 -27.75
N LYS A 11 16.53 0.17 -27.16
CA LYS A 11 17.67 0.95 -27.64
C LYS A 11 18.24 0.28 -28.88
N LYS A 12 18.22 1.00 -30.01
CA LYS A 12 18.95 0.61 -31.21
C LYS A 12 20.46 0.81 -31.00
N PRO A 13 21.33 0.14 -31.78
CA PRO A 13 22.79 0.33 -31.71
C PRO A 13 23.25 1.77 -32.00
N ASN A 14 22.40 2.61 -32.60
CA ASN A 14 22.64 4.04 -32.84
C ASN A 14 22.27 4.95 -31.63
N GLY A 15 21.92 4.40 -30.47
CA GLY A 15 21.64 5.18 -29.26
C GLY A 15 20.21 5.75 -29.15
N GLU A 16 19.44 5.75 -30.24
CA GLU A 16 18.02 6.12 -30.22
C GLU A 16 17.15 5.05 -29.54
N THR A 17 16.29 5.49 -28.63
CA THR A 17 15.27 4.66 -27.97
C THR A 17 13.99 4.72 -28.79
N THR A 18 13.63 3.63 -29.45
CA THR A 18 12.30 3.50 -30.07
C THR A 18 11.35 2.80 -29.09
N THR A 19 10.24 3.45 -28.78
CA THR A 19 9.10 2.88 -28.03
C THR A 19 8.24 2.07 -28.98
N THR A 20 8.16 0.76 -28.78
CA THR A 20 7.25 -0.11 -29.54
C THR A 20 6.20 -0.68 -28.60
N THR A 21 4.93 -0.49 -28.96
CA THR A 21 3.78 -1.12 -28.29
C THR A 21 3.64 -2.56 -28.79
N ILE A 22 3.94 -3.54 -27.93
CA ILE A 22 3.73 -4.95 -28.27
C ILE A 22 2.44 -5.41 -27.61
N ARG A 23 1.59 -6.12 -28.36
CA ARG A 23 0.38 -6.74 -27.84
C ARG A 23 0.77 -7.94 -26.97
N VAL A 24 0.52 -7.83 -25.67
CA VAL A 24 0.78 -8.89 -24.69
C VAL A 24 -0.49 -9.69 -24.47
N TRP A 25 -0.38 -11.01 -24.66
CA TRP A 25 -1.45 -11.95 -24.35
C TRP A 25 -1.71 -11.96 -22.84
N ASN A 26 -2.96 -12.20 -22.44
CA ASN A 26 -3.24 -12.41 -21.02
C ASN A 26 -2.42 -13.64 -20.55
N GLU A 27 -1.56 -13.43 -19.54
CA GLU A 27 -0.63 -14.45 -19.05
C GLU A 27 -1.35 -15.72 -18.60
N THR A 28 -2.48 -15.59 -17.91
CA THR A 28 -3.30 -16.72 -17.44
C THR A 28 -3.83 -17.54 -18.61
N VAL A 29 -4.43 -16.88 -19.61
CA VAL A 29 -4.99 -17.58 -20.79
C VAL A 29 -3.86 -18.20 -21.61
N SER A 30 -2.76 -17.48 -21.83
CA SER A 30 -1.61 -17.98 -22.59
C SER A 30 -0.98 -19.21 -21.93
N ASN A 31 -0.84 -19.21 -20.61
CA ASN A 31 -0.29 -20.35 -19.87
C ASN A 31 -1.24 -21.55 -19.90
N LEU A 32 -2.55 -21.33 -19.71
CA LEU A 32 -3.53 -22.42 -19.69
C LEU A 32 -3.73 -23.05 -21.06
N THR A 33 -3.66 -22.27 -22.14
CA THR A 33 -3.99 -22.74 -23.49
C THR A 33 -2.75 -22.93 -24.36
N LEU A 34 -1.98 -21.88 -24.63
CA LEU A 34 -0.93 -21.94 -25.66
C LEU A 34 0.27 -22.77 -25.21
N MET A 35 0.68 -22.62 -23.95
CA MET A 35 1.83 -23.35 -23.42
C MET A 35 1.51 -24.84 -23.22
N ALA A 36 0.34 -25.14 -22.63
CA ALA A 36 -0.08 -26.52 -22.36
C ALA A 36 -0.47 -27.29 -23.63
N LEU A 37 -1.21 -26.66 -24.56
CA LEU A 37 -1.58 -27.30 -25.82
C LEU A 37 -0.37 -27.52 -26.72
N GLY A 38 0.62 -26.59 -26.67
CA GLY A 38 1.87 -26.73 -27.41
C GLY A 38 2.67 -27.98 -27.00
N SER A 39 2.74 -28.30 -25.71
CA SER A 39 3.42 -29.52 -25.25
C SER A 39 2.63 -30.80 -25.54
N SER A 40 1.30 -30.76 -25.50
CA SER A 40 0.44 -31.95 -25.66
C SER A 40 -0.02 -32.21 -27.10
N ALA A 41 0.25 -31.30 -28.05
CA ALA A 41 -0.17 -31.44 -29.44
C ALA A 41 0.29 -32.74 -30.14
N PRO A 42 1.54 -33.23 -29.96
CA PRO A 42 1.97 -34.49 -30.58
C PRO A 42 1.19 -35.71 -30.06
N GLU A 43 0.88 -35.74 -28.76
CA GLU A 43 0.16 -36.83 -28.09
C GLU A 43 -1.31 -36.88 -28.55
N ILE A 44 -1.95 -35.71 -28.65
CA ILE A 44 -3.32 -35.55 -29.17
C ILE A 44 -3.39 -35.98 -30.63
N LEU A 45 -2.41 -35.57 -31.45
CA LEU A 45 -2.36 -35.91 -32.87
C LEU A 45 -2.20 -37.43 -33.07
N LEU A 46 -1.33 -38.08 -32.31
CA LEU A 46 -1.13 -39.53 -32.37
C LEU A 46 -2.41 -40.28 -32.01
N SER A 47 -3.09 -39.84 -30.95
CA SER A 47 -4.37 -40.42 -30.53
C SER A 47 -5.47 -40.25 -31.59
N LEU A 48 -5.51 -39.10 -32.28
CA LEU A 48 -6.46 -38.87 -33.37
C LEU A 48 -6.18 -39.74 -34.59
N ILE A 49 -4.91 -39.88 -34.98
CA ILE A 49 -4.52 -40.73 -36.12
C ILE A 49 -4.88 -42.19 -35.84
N GLU A 50 -4.63 -42.67 -34.62
CA GLU A 50 -4.94 -44.04 -34.22
C GLU A 50 -6.46 -44.33 -34.22
N VAL A 51 -7.26 -43.43 -33.65
CA VAL A 51 -8.72 -43.58 -33.60
C VAL A 51 -9.35 -43.49 -35.00
N CYS A 52 -8.90 -42.57 -35.85
CA CYS A 52 -9.37 -42.45 -37.23
C CYS A 52 -8.91 -43.64 -38.09
N GLY A 53 -7.69 -44.15 -37.86
CA GLY A 53 -7.12 -45.28 -38.59
C GLY A 53 -7.79 -46.61 -38.28
N HIS A 54 -8.29 -46.80 -37.06
CA HIS A 54 -8.97 -48.03 -36.62
C HIS A 54 -10.50 -47.96 -36.65
N GLY A 55 -11.08 -47.01 -37.41
CA GLY A 55 -12.54 -46.93 -37.59
C GLY A 55 -13.29 -46.54 -36.32
N PHE A 56 -12.79 -45.56 -35.58
CA PHE A 56 -13.33 -45.07 -34.29
C PHE A 56 -13.24 -46.05 -33.12
N VAL A 57 -12.43 -47.10 -33.25
CA VAL A 57 -12.03 -47.94 -32.12
C VAL A 57 -10.80 -47.31 -31.47
N ALA A 58 -10.88 -47.06 -30.16
CA ALA A 58 -9.73 -46.60 -29.40
C ALA A 58 -8.70 -47.73 -29.32
N GLY A 59 -7.52 -47.52 -29.90
CA GLY A 59 -6.39 -48.43 -29.70
C GLY A 59 -5.82 -48.31 -28.30
N ASP A 60 -5.06 -49.32 -27.87
CA ASP A 60 -4.51 -49.39 -26.50
C ASP A 60 -3.49 -48.27 -26.21
N LEU A 61 -2.89 -47.67 -27.24
CA LEU A 61 -1.83 -46.68 -27.10
C LEU A 61 -2.37 -45.28 -26.80
N GLY A 62 -3.44 -44.83 -27.47
CA GLY A 62 -3.99 -43.47 -27.33
C GLY A 62 -4.39 -43.11 -25.89
N PRO A 63 -5.41 -43.76 -25.28
CA PRO A 63 -5.85 -43.45 -23.92
C PRO A 63 -4.75 -43.66 -22.88
N SER A 64 -3.95 -44.72 -23.02
CA SER A 64 -2.86 -45.05 -22.09
C SER A 64 -1.75 -43.99 -22.10
N THR A 65 -1.43 -43.44 -23.27
CA THR A 65 -0.42 -42.38 -23.42
C THR A 65 -0.89 -41.08 -22.77
N ILE A 66 -2.15 -40.69 -22.98
CA ILE A 66 -2.73 -39.46 -22.39
C ILE A 66 -2.77 -39.56 -20.86
N VAL A 67 -3.23 -40.69 -20.32
CA VAL A 67 -3.28 -40.89 -18.87
C VAL A 67 -1.88 -40.97 -18.27
N GLY A 68 -0.95 -41.62 -18.96
CA GLY A 68 0.46 -41.73 -18.55
C GLY A 68 1.17 -40.37 -18.50
N SER A 69 1.02 -39.53 -19.52
CA SER A 69 1.65 -38.20 -19.54
C SER A 69 1.08 -37.27 -18.47
N ALA A 70 -0.24 -37.33 -18.22
CA ALA A 70 -0.88 -36.61 -17.13
C ALA A 70 -0.37 -37.05 -15.75
N ALA A 71 -0.24 -38.36 -15.51
CA ALA A 71 0.30 -38.88 -14.26
C ALA A 71 1.78 -38.48 -14.05
N PHE A 72 2.60 -38.57 -15.10
CA PHE A 72 4.01 -38.18 -15.03
C PHE A 72 4.16 -36.68 -14.69
N ASN A 73 3.34 -35.82 -15.31
CA ASN A 73 3.35 -34.39 -15.01
C ASN A 73 2.93 -34.08 -13.57
N MET A 74 1.90 -34.77 -13.06
CA MET A 74 1.42 -34.56 -11.69
C MET A 74 2.39 -35.06 -10.61
N PHE A 75 3.08 -36.19 -10.82
CA PHE A 75 3.96 -36.74 -9.78
C PHE A 75 5.41 -36.31 -9.94
N ILE A 76 6.00 -36.53 -11.12
CA ILE A 76 7.44 -36.37 -11.33
C ILE A 76 7.80 -34.91 -11.59
N ILE A 77 7.09 -34.25 -12.51
CA ILE A 77 7.39 -32.85 -12.85
C ILE A 77 7.13 -31.94 -11.65
N LEU A 78 6.01 -32.10 -10.94
CA LEU A 78 5.76 -31.32 -9.71
C LEU A 78 6.85 -31.53 -8.66
N ALA A 79 7.30 -32.76 -8.43
CA ALA A 79 8.37 -33.06 -7.47
C ALA A 79 9.68 -32.37 -7.87
N ILE A 80 10.08 -32.45 -9.14
CA ILE A 80 11.29 -31.78 -9.65
C ILE A 80 11.16 -30.26 -9.55
N CYS A 81 10.00 -29.68 -9.88
CA CYS A 81 9.75 -28.24 -9.77
C CYS A 81 9.87 -27.72 -8.33
N VAL A 82 9.52 -28.53 -7.33
CA VAL A 82 9.72 -28.19 -5.91
C VAL A 82 11.17 -28.41 -5.49
N TYR A 83 11.81 -29.49 -5.93
CA TYR A 83 13.19 -29.83 -5.58
C TYR A 83 14.23 -28.84 -6.13
N VAL A 84 14.00 -28.26 -7.30
CA VAL A 84 14.94 -27.32 -7.95
C VAL A 84 14.97 -25.94 -7.26
N ILE A 85 14.07 -25.67 -6.31
CA ILE A 85 14.06 -24.40 -5.57
C ILE A 85 15.28 -24.34 -4.64
N PRO A 86 16.20 -23.37 -4.81
CA PRO A 86 17.41 -23.28 -3.99
C PRO A 86 17.10 -23.07 -2.50
N ASP A 87 17.96 -23.62 -1.65
CA ASP A 87 17.85 -23.46 -0.20
C ASP A 87 17.85 -21.98 0.20
N GLY A 88 16.82 -21.55 0.92
CA GLY A 88 16.63 -20.17 1.37
C GLY A 88 15.75 -19.28 0.49
N GLU A 89 15.35 -19.75 -0.70
CA GLU A 89 14.36 -19.05 -1.53
C GLU A 89 12.93 -19.54 -1.26
N THR A 90 11.99 -18.61 -1.02
CA THR A 90 10.56 -18.95 -0.94
C THR A 90 9.83 -18.48 -2.20
N ARG A 91 9.21 -19.42 -2.92
CA ARG A 91 8.36 -19.12 -4.08
C ARG A 91 6.89 -19.07 -3.63
N LYS A 92 6.16 -18.02 -4.01
CA LYS A 92 4.73 -17.85 -3.70
C LYS A 92 3.92 -17.76 -5.00
N ILE A 93 2.74 -18.36 -4.98
CA ILE A 93 1.78 -18.31 -6.09
C ILE A 93 1.20 -16.89 -6.18
N LYS A 94 1.35 -16.22 -7.32
CA LYS A 94 0.87 -14.84 -7.53
C LYS A 94 -0.65 -14.74 -7.74
N HIS A 95 -1.25 -15.71 -8.43
CA HIS A 95 -2.67 -15.69 -8.80
C HIS A 95 -3.46 -16.80 -8.08
N LEU A 96 -3.63 -16.66 -6.76
CA LEU A 96 -4.35 -17.66 -5.94
C LEU A 96 -5.79 -17.92 -6.43
N ARG A 97 -6.49 -16.90 -6.92
CA ARG A 97 -7.88 -17.04 -7.41
C ARG A 97 -7.96 -17.91 -8.66
N VAL A 98 -7.10 -17.64 -9.63
CA VAL A 98 -6.99 -18.45 -10.85
C VAL A 98 -6.63 -19.88 -10.46
N PHE A 99 -5.69 -20.05 -9.54
CA PHE A 99 -5.30 -21.35 -9.01
C PHE A 99 -6.49 -22.13 -8.42
N PHE A 100 -7.34 -21.51 -7.58
CA PHE A 100 -8.52 -22.18 -7.04
C PHE A 100 -9.52 -22.59 -8.12
N VAL A 101 -9.78 -21.73 -9.11
CA VAL A 101 -10.68 -22.05 -10.23
C VAL A 101 -10.12 -23.20 -11.06
N THR A 102 -8.83 -23.17 -11.39
CA THR A 102 -8.18 -24.24 -12.17
C THR A 102 -8.09 -25.55 -11.40
N ALA A 103 -7.86 -25.50 -10.07
CA ALA A 103 -7.83 -26.68 -9.22
C ALA A 103 -9.22 -27.34 -9.11
N ALA A 104 -10.27 -26.54 -8.94
CA ALA A 104 -11.64 -27.03 -8.94
C ALA A 104 -12.02 -27.69 -10.28
N TRP A 105 -11.65 -27.07 -11.40
CA TRP A 105 -11.85 -27.65 -12.74
C TRP A 105 -11.03 -28.91 -12.98
N SER A 106 -9.82 -29.00 -12.43
CA SER A 106 -9.00 -30.21 -12.53
C SER A 106 -9.63 -31.39 -11.78
N ILE A 107 -10.12 -31.17 -10.56
CA ILE A 107 -10.85 -32.19 -9.79
C ILE A 107 -12.13 -32.59 -10.53
N PHE A 108 -12.89 -31.60 -11.02
CA PHE A 108 -14.10 -31.85 -11.81
C PHE A 108 -13.80 -32.68 -13.06
N ALA A 109 -12.70 -32.42 -13.78
CA ALA A 109 -12.32 -33.18 -14.97
C ALA A 109 -12.08 -34.66 -14.66
N TYR A 110 -11.42 -34.99 -13.54
CA TYR A 110 -11.23 -36.39 -13.13
C TYR A 110 -12.53 -37.07 -12.72
N ILE A 111 -13.41 -36.36 -11.99
CA ILE A 111 -14.74 -36.87 -11.65
C ILE A 111 -15.57 -37.09 -12.91
N TRP A 112 -15.55 -36.15 -13.85
CA TRP A 112 -16.24 -36.24 -15.13
C TRP A 112 -15.73 -37.42 -15.96
N MET A 113 -14.41 -37.60 -16.05
CA MET A 113 -13.79 -38.74 -16.73
C MET A 113 -14.22 -40.08 -16.10
N TYR A 114 -14.30 -40.16 -14.78
CA TYR A 114 -14.86 -41.34 -14.09
C TYR A 114 -16.33 -41.55 -14.43
N MET A 115 -17.15 -40.48 -14.43
CA MET A 115 -18.58 -40.56 -14.74
C MET A 115 -18.84 -41.09 -16.16
N ILE A 116 -18.12 -40.61 -17.17
CA ILE A 116 -18.32 -41.06 -18.56
C ILE A 116 -17.87 -42.52 -18.74
N LEU A 117 -16.77 -42.95 -18.12
CA LEU A 117 -16.20 -44.29 -18.31
C LEU A 117 -16.83 -45.39 -17.45
N ALA A 118 -17.35 -45.06 -16.27
CA ALA A 118 -17.84 -46.04 -15.30
C ALA A 118 -19.37 -45.99 -15.08
N VAL A 119 -20.01 -44.83 -15.26
CA VAL A 119 -21.42 -44.63 -14.89
C VAL A 119 -22.32 -44.49 -16.12
N PHE A 120 -21.98 -43.61 -17.06
CA PHE A 120 -22.84 -43.33 -18.22
C PHE A 120 -22.70 -44.38 -19.32
N SER A 121 -21.46 -44.61 -19.77
CA SER A 121 -21.18 -45.53 -20.87
C SER A 121 -20.00 -46.43 -20.49
N PRO A 122 -20.24 -47.53 -19.75
CA PRO A 122 -19.18 -48.39 -19.23
C PRO A 122 -18.23 -48.87 -20.32
N GLY A 123 -16.98 -48.40 -20.27
CA GLY A 123 -15.91 -48.80 -21.19
C GLY A 123 -16.01 -48.27 -22.63
N VAL A 124 -16.96 -47.39 -22.94
CA VAL A 124 -17.13 -46.81 -24.30
C VAL A 124 -17.43 -45.33 -24.20
N VAL A 125 -16.67 -44.47 -24.86
CA VAL A 125 -16.94 -43.03 -24.89
C VAL A 125 -17.80 -42.68 -26.09
N GLN A 126 -18.98 -42.11 -25.87
CA GLN A 126 -19.87 -41.65 -26.93
C GLN A 126 -19.42 -40.30 -27.49
N VAL A 127 -19.74 -40.02 -28.75
CA VAL A 127 -19.34 -38.76 -29.42
C VAL A 127 -19.86 -37.53 -28.68
N TRP A 128 -21.08 -37.59 -28.12
CA TRP A 128 -21.63 -36.46 -27.35
C TRP A 128 -20.89 -36.24 -26.02
N GLU A 129 -20.42 -37.29 -25.36
CA GLU A 129 -19.61 -37.19 -24.13
C GLU A 129 -18.27 -36.51 -24.44
N GLY A 130 -17.65 -36.87 -25.58
CA GLY A 130 -16.45 -36.23 -26.10
C GLY A 130 -16.66 -34.76 -26.48
N LEU A 131 -17.76 -34.44 -27.18
CA LEU A 131 -18.10 -33.06 -27.55
C LEU A 131 -18.39 -32.19 -26.32
N LEU A 132 -19.07 -32.73 -25.31
CA LEU A 132 -19.33 -32.03 -24.06
C LEU A 132 -18.03 -31.78 -23.28
N THR A 133 -17.12 -32.76 -23.26
CA THR A 133 -15.78 -32.61 -22.68
C THR A 133 -14.98 -31.52 -23.40
N LEU A 134 -15.03 -31.49 -24.73
CA LEU A 134 -14.41 -30.45 -25.54
C LEU A 134 -15.02 -29.06 -25.25
N PHE A 135 -16.32 -28.98 -24.99
CA PHE A 135 -17.01 -27.74 -24.62
C PHE A 135 -16.66 -27.24 -23.22
N PHE A 136 -16.34 -28.12 -22.27
CA PHE A 136 -15.88 -27.72 -20.94
C PHE A 136 -14.54 -26.98 -20.97
N PHE A 137 -13.67 -27.24 -21.95
CA PHE A 137 -12.39 -26.56 -22.09
C PHE A 137 -12.53 -25.03 -22.29
N PRO A 138 -13.25 -24.50 -23.29
CA PRO A 138 -13.45 -23.06 -23.44
C PRO A 138 -14.21 -22.44 -22.26
N VAL A 139 -15.12 -23.17 -21.62
CA VAL A 139 -15.80 -22.72 -20.39
C VAL A 139 -14.81 -22.54 -19.24
N CYS A 140 -13.92 -23.51 -19.03
CA CYS A 140 -12.84 -23.43 -18.02
C CYS A 140 -11.91 -22.23 -18.30
N VAL A 141 -11.46 -22.06 -19.55
CA VAL A 141 -10.61 -20.93 -19.95
C VAL A 141 -11.32 -19.59 -19.74
N PHE A 142 -12.61 -19.51 -20.08
CA PHE A 142 -13.42 -18.32 -19.86
C PHE A 142 -13.54 -18.00 -18.36
N LEU A 143 -13.87 -19.00 -17.52
CA LEU A 143 -13.97 -18.81 -16.07
C LEU A 143 -12.64 -18.43 -15.44
N ALA A 144 -11.52 -19.02 -15.88
CA ALA A 144 -10.18 -18.64 -15.47
C ALA A 144 -9.85 -17.18 -15.85
N TRP A 145 -10.23 -16.76 -17.06
CA TRP A 145 -10.09 -15.38 -17.52
C TRP A 145 -10.97 -14.41 -16.72
N VAL A 146 -12.20 -14.79 -16.40
CA VAL A 146 -13.12 -13.99 -15.55
C VAL A 146 -12.57 -13.85 -14.13
N ALA A 147 -12.01 -14.92 -13.56
CA ALA A 147 -11.36 -14.91 -12.26
C ALA A 147 -10.11 -14.03 -12.23
N ASP A 148 -9.36 -13.99 -13.33
CA ASP A 148 -8.20 -13.12 -13.51
C ASP A 148 -8.61 -11.63 -13.66
N ARG A 149 -9.68 -11.35 -14.42
CA ARG A 149 -10.24 -10.01 -14.65
C ARG A 149 -11.04 -9.43 -13.46
N ARG A 150 -11.16 -10.14 -12.34
CA ARG A 150 -11.90 -9.74 -11.12
C ARG A 150 -13.40 -9.44 -11.35
N LEU A 151 -14.06 -10.14 -12.28
CA LEU A 151 -15.44 -9.81 -12.67
C LEU A 151 -16.52 -10.46 -11.81
N LEU A 152 -16.23 -11.52 -11.06
CA LEU A 152 -17.25 -12.21 -10.26
C LEU A 152 -16.91 -12.13 -8.77
N PHE A 153 -17.87 -11.54 -8.03
CA PHE A 153 -18.04 -11.48 -6.58
C PHE A 153 -17.44 -10.33 -5.77
N TYR A 154 -16.45 -9.57 -6.27
CA TYR A 154 -15.91 -8.44 -5.48
C TYR A 154 -16.58 -7.08 -5.75
N LYS A 155 -17.47 -6.98 -6.75
CA LYS A 155 -18.35 -5.79 -6.87
C LYS A 155 -19.57 -5.86 -5.93
N TYR A 156 -19.93 -7.06 -5.47
CA TYR A 156 -21.03 -7.28 -4.50
C TYR A 156 -20.55 -7.48 -3.07
N MET A 157 -19.30 -7.92 -2.87
CA MET A 157 -18.64 -8.03 -1.57
C MET A 157 -17.59 -6.94 -1.36
N HIS A 158 -17.92 -5.71 -1.78
CA HIS A 158 -17.21 -4.54 -1.30
C HIS A 158 -18.17 -3.52 -0.72
N LYS A 159 -17.83 -3.12 0.50
CA LYS A 159 -18.24 -1.90 1.20
C LYS A 159 -19.59 -1.95 1.92
N LYS A 160 -19.64 -2.66 3.05
CA LYS A 160 -20.23 -2.02 4.24
C LYS A 160 -19.25 -0.98 4.76
N TYR A 161 -19.34 0.25 4.25
CA TYR A 161 -18.95 1.41 5.04
C TYR A 161 -19.91 1.43 6.23
N ARG A 162 -19.43 0.98 7.39
CA ARG A 162 -19.98 1.50 8.63
C ARG A 162 -19.11 2.69 8.97
N THR A 163 -19.53 3.85 8.49
CA THR A 163 -19.04 5.13 8.95
C THR A 163 -19.36 5.19 10.43
N ASP A 164 -18.35 5.03 11.27
CA ASP A 164 -18.47 5.41 12.67
C ASP A 164 -18.24 6.92 12.72
N LYS A 165 -19.20 7.65 13.30
CA LYS A 165 -19.29 9.12 13.21
C LYS A 165 -18.17 9.85 13.97
N HIS A 166 -17.21 9.13 14.55
CA HIS A 166 -16.14 9.70 15.38
C HIS A 166 -14.70 9.36 15.00
N ARG A 167 -14.43 8.45 14.05
CA ARG A 167 -13.04 8.14 13.64
C ARG A 167 -12.96 7.77 12.17
N GLY A 168 -12.55 8.73 11.34
CA GLY A 168 -12.16 8.47 9.96
C GLY A 168 -10.74 7.91 9.90
N ILE A 169 -10.58 6.61 9.70
CA ILE A 169 -9.46 5.95 9.00
C ILE A 169 -9.91 4.53 8.63
N MET A 170 -9.85 4.20 7.34
CA MET A 170 -10.05 2.85 6.82
C MET A 170 -8.71 2.12 6.75
N ILE A 171 -8.54 1.03 7.51
CA ILE A 171 -7.41 0.10 7.35
C ILE A 171 -7.98 -1.27 7.02
N GLU A 172 -7.67 -1.74 5.82
CA GLU A 172 -7.97 -3.08 5.32
C GLU A 172 -6.97 -4.06 5.97
N THR A 173 -7.47 -4.98 6.79
CA THR A 173 -6.68 -6.12 7.30
C THR A 173 -7.35 -7.39 6.79
N GLU A 174 -6.73 -8.08 5.83
CA GLU A 174 -7.11 -9.44 5.42
C GLU A 174 -6.66 -10.44 6.50
N GLY A 175 -7.58 -11.33 6.93
CA GLY A 175 -7.43 -12.30 8.03
C GLY A 175 -6.44 -13.44 7.79
N GLU A 176 -6.21 -14.39 8.70
CA GLU A 176 -6.92 -14.77 9.92
C GLU A 176 -5.98 -15.68 10.77
N HIS A 177 -6.06 -15.63 12.11
CA HIS A 177 -5.91 -16.82 12.97
C HIS A 177 -6.66 -16.62 14.30
N PRO A 178 -7.20 -17.71 14.90
CA PRO A 178 -8.25 -17.64 15.91
C PRO A 178 -7.74 -17.60 17.36
N LYS A 179 -8.53 -16.90 18.19
CA LYS A 179 -8.71 -16.93 19.66
C LYS A 179 -7.60 -17.52 20.54
N GLY A 180 -7.01 -16.67 21.37
CA GLY A 180 -6.35 -17.06 22.61
C GLY A 180 -5.88 -15.86 23.44
N ILE A 181 -6.68 -15.52 24.46
CA ILE A 181 -6.33 -14.73 25.67
C ILE A 181 -6.25 -13.22 25.49
N GLU A 182 -7.23 -12.55 26.12
CA GLU A 182 -7.25 -11.11 26.41
C GLU A 182 -5.98 -10.69 27.18
N MET A 183 -5.25 -9.74 26.62
CA MET A 183 -4.59 -8.71 27.42
C MET A 183 -4.68 -7.37 26.71
N ASP A 184 -5.17 -6.41 27.49
CA ASP A 184 -5.37 -5.01 27.20
C ASP A 184 -4.10 -4.38 26.60
N GLY A 185 -4.18 -4.07 25.31
CA GLY A 185 -3.09 -3.47 24.53
C GLY A 185 -3.67 -2.44 23.58
N LYS A 186 -3.87 -1.22 24.08
CA LYS A 186 -4.19 -0.04 23.26
C LYS A 186 -3.26 0.00 22.04
N MET A 187 -3.85 -0.12 20.85
CA MET A 187 -3.18 0.17 19.58
C MET A 187 -2.69 1.62 19.58
N MET A 188 -1.38 1.82 19.69
CA MET A 188 -0.74 3.11 19.42
C MET A 188 -0.41 3.16 17.93
N ASN A 189 -1.18 3.91 17.14
CA ASN A 189 -0.90 4.12 15.73
C ASN A 189 -0.73 5.62 15.42
N SER A 190 0.41 5.92 14.79
CA SER A 190 0.71 7.07 13.93
C SER A 190 0.38 8.48 14.42
N HIS A 191 1.26 9.07 15.23
CA HIS A 191 1.66 10.49 15.09
C HIS A 191 3.01 10.79 15.75
N PHE A 192 3.98 9.89 15.60
CA PHE A 192 5.32 10.10 16.16
C PHE A 192 6.18 10.91 15.17
N LEU A 193 6.22 12.22 15.42
CA LEU A 193 7.16 13.21 14.86
C LEU A 193 7.01 13.54 13.37
N ASP A 194 5.90 14.21 13.02
CA ASP A 194 6.05 15.41 12.20
C ASP A 194 5.87 16.62 13.12
N GLY A 195 6.69 17.65 12.93
CA GLY A 195 6.83 18.79 13.86
C GLY A 195 5.62 19.73 13.95
N ASN A 196 4.42 19.27 13.55
CA ASN A 196 3.19 20.02 13.68
C ASN A 196 2.48 19.61 14.97
N LEU A 197 2.62 20.47 15.98
CA LEU A 197 1.86 20.40 17.22
C LEU A 197 0.44 20.96 17.00
N ALA A 198 -0.36 20.29 16.17
CA ALA A 198 -1.76 20.61 16.00
C ALA A 198 -2.59 19.34 16.22
N ASN A 199 -3.36 19.35 17.31
CA ASN A 199 -4.37 18.37 17.73
C ASN A 199 -3.89 17.01 18.25
N MET A 200 -3.36 16.99 19.48
CA MET A 200 -3.25 15.75 20.26
C MET A 200 -3.66 16.02 21.71
N GLU A 201 -4.62 15.24 22.22
CA GLU A 201 -5.12 15.34 23.60
C GLU A 201 -3.95 15.23 24.60
N GLY A 202 -3.91 16.13 25.60
CA GLY A 202 -2.78 16.25 26.53
C GLY A 202 -2.44 15.00 27.36
N LYS A 203 -3.26 13.95 27.34
CA LYS A 203 -3.01 12.68 28.05
C LYS A 203 -2.09 11.73 27.28
N GLU A 204 -2.20 11.64 25.95
CA GLU A 204 -1.42 10.69 25.14
C GLU A 204 0.03 11.17 24.94
N VAL A 205 0.22 12.50 24.86
CA VAL A 205 1.55 13.14 24.82
C VAL A 205 2.33 12.85 26.11
N ASP A 206 1.63 12.78 27.24
CA ASP A 206 2.24 12.63 28.56
C ASP A 206 2.57 11.16 28.91
N GLU A 207 1.82 10.20 28.36
CA GLU A 207 2.16 8.77 28.41
C GLU A 207 3.42 8.47 27.57
N SER A 208 3.47 9.02 26.35
CA SER A 208 4.62 8.86 25.44
C SER A 208 5.90 9.46 26.01
N ARG A 209 5.81 10.64 26.64
CA ARG A 209 6.94 11.29 27.33
C ARG A 209 7.43 10.46 28.51
N ARG A 210 6.52 9.82 29.27
CA ARG A 210 6.88 8.93 30.38
C ARG A 210 7.59 7.66 29.93
N GLU A 211 7.16 7.06 28.83
CA GLU A 211 7.80 5.86 28.27
C GLU A 211 9.23 6.16 27.79
N MET A 212 9.43 7.30 27.10
CA MET A 212 10.74 7.76 26.67
C MET A 212 11.71 7.97 27.85
N ILE A 213 11.22 8.54 28.96
CA ILE A 213 12.04 8.73 30.18
C ILE A 213 12.46 7.38 30.79
N ARG A 214 11.59 6.36 30.76
CA ARG A 214 11.95 5.00 31.25
C ARG A 214 13.04 4.37 30.39
N ILE A 215 12.91 4.47 29.06
CA ILE A 215 13.89 3.93 28.11
C ILE A 215 15.25 4.62 28.29
N LEU A 216 15.27 5.95 28.42
CA LEU A 216 16.50 6.71 28.68
C LEU A 216 17.16 6.34 30.01
N LYS A 217 16.37 6.11 31.06
CA LYS A 217 16.88 5.68 32.37
C LYS A 217 17.53 4.30 32.31
N ASP A 218 16.91 3.35 31.62
CA ASP A 218 17.46 1.99 31.42
C ASP A 218 18.74 2.03 30.56
N LEU A 219 18.76 2.85 29.50
CA LEU A 219 19.95 3.04 28.67
C LEU A 219 21.11 3.69 29.44
N LYS A 220 20.84 4.67 30.30
CA LYS A 220 21.85 5.31 31.15
C LYS A 220 22.43 4.36 32.20
N GLN A 221 21.63 3.40 32.69
CA GLN A 221 22.11 2.36 33.60
C GLN A 221 22.98 1.32 32.89
N LYS A 222 22.64 0.95 31.67
CA LYS A 222 23.39 -0.03 30.86
C LYS A 222 24.64 0.53 30.20
N HIS A 223 24.64 1.83 29.90
CA HIS A 223 25.74 2.53 29.25
C HIS A 223 26.08 3.84 29.98
N PRO A 224 26.66 3.78 31.20
CA PRO A 224 27.08 4.97 31.94
C PRO A 224 28.21 5.75 31.26
N GLU A 225 28.92 5.14 30.30
CA GLU A 225 30.04 5.71 29.55
C GLU A 225 29.64 6.59 28.36
N LYS A 226 28.36 6.64 28.00
CA LYS A 226 27.89 7.34 26.79
C LYS A 226 27.27 8.69 27.10
N ASP A 227 27.53 9.64 26.22
CA ASP A 227 26.97 10.99 26.30
C ASP A 227 25.45 11.00 26.17
N LEU A 228 24.82 12.03 26.73
CA LEU A 228 23.36 12.18 26.74
C LEU A 228 22.77 12.15 25.33
N ASP A 229 23.46 12.74 24.35
CA ASP A 229 23.00 12.78 22.95
C ASP A 229 23.04 11.38 22.30
N GLN A 230 24.06 10.58 22.60
CA GLN A 230 24.16 9.21 22.13
C GLN A 230 23.10 8.30 22.78
N LEU A 231 22.77 8.57 24.05
CA LEU A 231 21.70 7.88 24.77
C LEU A 231 20.32 8.22 24.18
N VAL A 232 20.10 9.47 23.78
CA VAL A 232 18.88 9.92 23.09
C VAL A 232 18.74 9.27 21.71
N GLU A 233 19.83 9.19 20.94
CA GLU A 233 19.84 8.47 19.66
C GLU A 233 19.50 6.99 19.85
N MET A 234 20.08 6.34 20.86
CA MET A 234 19.76 4.94 21.19
C MET A 234 18.32 4.75 21.63
N ALA A 235 17.76 5.69 22.40
CA ALA A 235 16.36 5.64 22.83
C ALA A 235 15.40 5.77 21.63
N ASN A 236 15.66 6.72 20.72
CA ASN A 236 14.90 6.89 19.48
C ASN A 236 14.98 5.65 18.59
N TYR A 237 16.17 5.07 18.43
CA TYR A 237 16.33 3.81 17.69
C TYR A 237 15.58 2.65 18.35
N TYR A 238 15.64 2.53 19.67
CA TYR A 238 14.95 1.50 20.42
C TYR A 238 13.43 1.61 20.26
N ALA A 239 12.87 2.81 20.35
CA ALA A 239 11.44 3.10 20.14
C ALA A 239 10.99 2.73 18.72
N LEU A 240 11.73 3.17 17.69
CA LEU A 240 11.42 2.83 16.30
C LEU A 240 11.59 1.32 15.99
N SER A 241 12.47 0.64 16.72
CA SER A 241 12.71 -0.79 16.51
C SER A 241 11.57 -1.67 17.05
N HIS A 242 10.90 -1.25 18.13
CA HIS A 242 9.81 -1.98 18.81
C HIS A 242 8.43 -1.74 18.19
N GLN A 243 8.30 -0.75 17.30
CA GLN A 243 7.07 -0.55 16.54
C GLN A 243 6.80 -1.71 15.57
N GLN A 244 5.52 -2.02 15.37
CA GLN A 244 5.10 -3.03 14.40
C GLN A 244 5.40 -2.55 12.98
N LYS A 245 6.14 -3.36 12.21
CA LYS A 245 6.64 -2.99 10.87
C LYS A 245 5.77 -3.59 9.77
N SER A 246 5.41 -2.76 8.79
CA SER A 246 4.71 -3.19 7.57
C SER A 246 5.61 -4.03 6.65
N ARG A 247 5.03 -4.90 5.81
CA ARG A 247 5.78 -5.68 4.79
C ARG A 247 6.57 -4.79 3.82
N ALA A 248 6.09 -3.58 3.53
CA ALA A 248 6.79 -2.62 2.67
C ALA A 248 8.14 -2.19 3.25
N PHE A 249 8.22 -2.05 4.58
CA PHE A 249 9.44 -1.68 5.29
C PHE A 249 10.58 -2.67 5.01
N TYR A 250 10.31 -3.99 5.09
CA TYR A 250 11.32 -5.03 4.83
C TYR A 250 11.78 -5.06 3.38
N ARG A 251 10.88 -4.82 2.42
CA ARG A 251 11.24 -4.74 0.99
C ARG A 251 12.16 -3.55 0.72
N ILE A 252 11.79 -2.38 1.24
CA ILE A 252 12.58 -1.16 1.08
C ILE A 252 13.94 -1.33 1.79
N GLN A 253 13.97 -1.90 3.00
CA GLN A 253 15.21 -2.13 3.73
C GLN A 253 16.14 -3.09 3.00
N ALA A 254 15.62 -4.17 2.39
CA ALA A 254 16.42 -5.10 1.61
C ALA A 254 17.04 -4.40 0.38
N THR A 255 16.23 -3.67 -0.41
CA THR A 255 16.75 -2.91 -1.56
C THR A 255 17.81 -1.90 -1.13
N ARG A 256 17.57 -1.20 -0.02
CA ARG A 256 18.45 -0.16 0.50
C ARG A 256 19.77 -0.71 1.02
N MET A 257 19.78 -1.92 1.60
CA MET A 257 21.01 -2.63 1.96
C MET A 257 21.78 -3.07 0.72
N MET A 258 21.10 -3.56 -0.32
CA MET A 258 21.76 -3.95 -1.58
C MET A 258 22.34 -2.76 -2.35
N THR A 259 21.71 -1.58 -2.29
CA THR A 259 22.18 -0.37 -2.96
C THR A 259 23.12 0.48 -2.11
N GLY A 260 23.61 -0.02 -0.97
CA GLY A 260 24.56 0.69 -0.10
C GLY A 260 23.98 1.87 0.69
N ALA A 261 22.66 2.06 0.69
CA ALA A 261 21.97 3.18 1.35
C ALA A 261 21.64 2.92 2.84
N GLY A 262 22.14 1.81 3.41
CA GLY A 262 22.14 1.52 4.84
C GLY A 262 20.78 1.14 5.45
N ASN A 263 20.76 0.95 6.78
CA ASN A 263 19.55 0.63 7.53
C ASN A 263 18.66 1.87 7.69
N ILE A 264 17.39 1.75 7.27
CA ILE A 264 16.40 2.83 7.29
C ILE A 264 16.15 3.39 8.69
N LEU A 265 16.16 2.54 9.73
CA LEU A 265 15.93 2.94 11.12
C LEU A 265 17.11 3.75 11.67
N LYS A 266 18.33 3.32 11.35
CA LYS A 266 19.55 4.03 11.78
C LYS A 266 19.64 5.40 11.11
N LYS A 267 19.33 5.48 9.80
CA LYS A 267 19.32 6.77 9.12
C LYS A 267 18.24 7.70 9.68
N HIS A 268 17.02 7.19 9.91
CA HIS A 268 15.94 8.01 10.48
C HIS A 268 16.25 8.51 11.90
N ALA A 269 16.81 7.65 12.76
CA ALA A 269 17.23 8.03 14.11
C ALA A 269 18.33 9.11 14.09
N ALA A 270 19.35 8.94 13.23
CA ALA A 270 20.43 9.92 13.06
C ALA A 270 19.94 11.25 12.46
N GLU A 271 18.97 11.21 11.54
CA GLU A 271 18.38 12.39 10.91
C GLU A 271 17.49 13.16 11.89
N GLN A 272 16.78 12.47 12.79
CA GLN A 272 16.09 13.08 13.92
C GLN A 272 17.05 13.72 14.93
N ALA A 273 18.14 13.04 15.28
CA ALA A 273 19.18 13.59 16.17
C ALA A 273 19.81 14.87 15.57
N LYS A 274 20.06 14.88 14.26
CA LYS A 274 20.51 16.08 13.54
C LYS A 274 19.45 17.18 13.52
N LYS A 275 18.18 16.84 13.38
CA LYS A 275 17.07 17.81 13.41
C LYS A 275 16.91 18.42 14.81
N SER A 276 17.07 17.65 15.89
CA SER A 276 17.10 18.17 17.26
C SER A 276 18.31 19.05 17.55
N LEU A 277 19.48 18.75 16.97
CA LEU A 277 20.65 19.62 17.03
C LEU A 277 20.41 20.92 16.24
N SER A 278 19.77 20.84 15.06
CA SER A 278 19.40 22.04 14.28
C SER A 278 18.35 22.92 14.95
N LEU A 279 17.56 22.38 15.89
CA LEU A 279 16.64 23.15 16.73
C LEU A 279 17.37 23.87 17.88
N HIS A 280 18.58 23.41 18.25
CA HIS A 280 19.43 24.09 19.22
C HIS A 280 20.45 25.04 18.58
N ASP A 281 20.75 24.87 17.29
CA ASP A 281 21.63 25.77 16.50
C ASP A 281 20.92 27.01 15.92
N VAL A 282 19.63 27.24 16.21
CA VAL A 282 18.98 28.54 15.90
C VAL A 282 19.38 29.65 16.88
N GLN A 283 20.38 29.42 17.75
CA GLN A 283 21.01 30.48 18.53
C GLN A 283 22.48 30.69 18.15
N SER A 284 22.69 31.06 16.90
CA SER A 284 23.64 32.12 16.56
C SER A 284 23.16 32.89 15.33
N GLU A 285 22.01 33.57 15.45
CA GLU A 285 21.66 34.61 14.48
C GLU A 285 22.77 35.67 14.51
N GLN A 286 23.59 35.71 13.47
CA GLN A 286 24.12 36.99 13.01
C GLN A 286 22.91 37.90 12.75
N PRO A 287 22.91 39.15 13.24
CA PRO A 287 21.75 40.01 13.06
C PRO A 287 21.61 40.31 11.56
N GLU A 288 20.64 39.70 10.89
CA GLU A 288 20.17 40.19 9.60
C GLU A 288 19.41 41.50 9.85
N GLU A 289 20.15 42.57 10.11
CA GLU A 289 19.68 43.92 10.47
C GLU A 289 18.77 44.55 9.39
N PHE A 290 18.63 43.93 8.22
CA PHE A 290 17.98 44.52 7.05
C PHE A 290 16.65 43.86 6.63
N VAL A 291 16.19 42.79 7.29
CA VAL A 291 14.95 42.09 6.90
C VAL A 291 13.82 42.36 7.88
N SER A 292 12.71 42.93 7.39
CA SER A 292 11.46 43.03 8.15
C SER A 292 10.62 41.76 7.98
N LYS A 293 10.46 41.00 9.05
CA LYS A 293 9.58 39.82 9.15
C LYS A 293 8.22 40.25 9.71
N ILE A 294 7.13 39.81 9.09
CA ILE A 294 5.75 40.12 9.51
C ILE A 294 5.01 38.78 9.67
N PHE A 295 4.40 38.57 10.82
CA PHE A 295 3.73 37.30 11.16
C PHE A 295 2.62 37.52 12.20
N PHE A 296 1.75 36.53 12.36
CA PHE A 296 0.73 36.50 13.41
C PHE A 296 1.32 35.99 14.72
N ASP A 297 1.03 36.68 15.83
CA ASP A 297 1.44 36.26 17.17
C ASP A 297 0.27 36.37 18.16
N PRO A 298 -0.34 35.24 18.57
CA PRO A 298 0.00 33.85 18.25
C PRO A 298 -0.31 33.44 16.80
N CYS A 299 0.27 32.33 16.33
CA CYS A 299 0.01 31.78 14.99
C CYS A 299 -1.32 31.01 14.87
N SER A 300 -1.98 30.75 16.01
CA SER A 300 -3.28 30.09 16.09
C SER A 300 -4.14 30.75 17.16
N TYR A 301 -5.35 31.15 16.81
CA TYR A 301 -6.34 31.69 17.74
C TYR A 301 -7.45 30.66 17.96
N GLN A 302 -7.86 30.50 19.22
CA GLN A 302 -9.01 29.67 19.60
C GLN A 302 -10.06 30.57 20.20
N CYS A 303 -11.27 30.47 19.68
CA CYS A 303 -12.43 31.23 20.13
C CYS A 303 -13.65 30.32 20.21
N LEU A 304 -14.61 30.70 21.04
CA LEU A 304 -15.93 30.10 21.08
C LEU A 304 -16.83 30.84 20.09
N GLU A 305 -17.82 30.18 19.51
CA GLU A 305 -18.76 30.79 18.54
C GLU A 305 -19.47 32.03 19.12
N ASN A 306 -19.75 32.03 20.43
CA ASN A 306 -20.33 33.16 21.14
C ASN A 306 -19.38 34.35 21.43
N CYS A 307 -18.14 34.33 20.91
CA CYS A 307 -17.17 35.40 21.16
C CYS A 307 -17.50 36.71 20.43
N GLY A 308 -18.34 36.66 19.39
CA GLY A 308 -18.78 37.79 18.58
C GLY A 308 -17.69 38.35 17.64
N ALA A 309 -16.47 38.56 18.13
CA ALA A 309 -15.34 38.94 17.29
C ALA A 309 -14.00 38.43 17.85
N VAL A 310 -13.14 37.94 16.96
CA VAL A 310 -11.77 37.52 17.27
C VAL A 310 -10.81 38.63 16.90
N LEU A 311 -9.92 38.97 17.84
CA LEU A 311 -8.91 40.00 17.65
C LEU A 311 -7.57 39.34 17.30
N LEU A 312 -7.10 39.59 16.08
CA LEU A 312 -5.89 39.02 15.51
C LEU A 312 -4.76 40.03 15.57
N THR A 313 -3.63 39.64 16.17
CA THR A 313 -2.44 40.46 16.32
C THR A 313 -1.40 40.10 15.25
N VAL A 314 -0.97 41.10 14.50
CA VAL A 314 0.12 41.03 13.52
C VAL A 314 1.33 41.76 14.09
N VAL A 315 2.45 41.07 14.16
CA VAL A 315 3.71 41.59 14.70
C VAL A 315 4.74 41.73 13.58
N ARG A 316 5.47 42.84 13.64
CA ARG A 316 6.61 43.14 12.80
C ARG A 316 7.89 43.01 13.62
N ARG A 317 8.83 42.19 13.15
CA ARG A 317 10.14 41.98 13.79
C ARG A 317 11.28 42.13 12.77
N GLY A 318 12.30 42.90 13.11
CA GLY A 318 13.48 43.11 12.27
C GLY A 318 13.32 44.20 11.19
N GLY A 319 14.46 44.59 10.60
CA GLY A 319 14.57 45.64 9.60
C GLY A 319 14.36 47.06 10.15
N ASP A 320 14.26 48.03 9.25
CA ASP A 320 14.22 49.45 9.59
C ASP A 320 12.84 49.92 10.07
N ILE A 321 12.67 50.01 11.39
CA ILE A 321 11.42 50.40 12.10
C ILE A 321 10.96 51.82 11.73
N SER A 322 11.83 52.66 11.14
CA SER A 322 11.46 54.01 10.69
C SER A 322 10.57 54.03 9.44
N LYS A 323 10.52 52.92 8.69
CA LYS A 323 9.73 52.82 7.46
C LYS A 323 8.30 52.37 7.75
N THR A 324 7.35 53.00 7.08
CA THR A 324 5.93 52.59 7.10
C THR A 324 5.73 51.38 6.19
N ILE A 325 5.06 50.35 6.68
CA ILE A 325 4.75 49.13 5.91
C ILE A 325 3.23 48.98 5.79
N TYR A 326 2.78 48.60 4.59
CA TYR A 326 1.41 48.26 4.27
C TYR A 326 1.31 46.76 4.10
N VAL A 327 0.39 46.11 4.82
CA VAL A 327 0.17 44.66 4.79
C VAL A 327 -1.30 44.42 4.48
N ASP A 328 -1.59 43.86 3.32
CA ASP A 328 -2.94 43.46 2.97
C ASP A 328 -3.29 42.12 3.63
N TYR A 329 -4.50 42.03 4.18
CA TYR A 329 -5.04 40.81 4.75
C TYR A 329 -6.41 40.51 4.17
N LYS A 330 -6.73 39.22 4.07
CA LYS A 330 -8.04 38.70 3.69
C LYS A 330 -8.30 37.40 4.44
N THR A 331 -9.55 37.15 4.77
CA THR A 331 -10.02 35.83 5.24
C THR A 331 -10.25 34.88 4.06
N GLU A 332 -10.02 33.59 4.24
CA GLU A 332 -10.24 32.55 3.22
C GLU A 332 -10.97 31.35 3.84
N ASP A 333 -11.90 30.77 3.07
CA ASP A 333 -12.72 29.65 3.49
C ASP A 333 -11.88 28.36 3.61
N GLY A 334 -12.14 27.61 4.68
CA GLY A 334 -11.46 26.36 4.96
C GLY A 334 -12.44 25.31 5.45
N SER A 335 -12.39 25.01 6.75
CA SER A 335 -13.43 24.24 7.44
C SER A 335 -14.64 25.09 7.84
N ALA A 336 -14.44 26.41 7.99
CA ALA A 336 -15.46 27.40 8.26
C ALA A 336 -15.67 28.26 7.00
N ASN A 337 -16.91 28.67 6.76
CA ASN A 337 -17.36 29.40 5.57
C ASN A 337 -17.78 30.84 5.92
N ALA A 338 -17.36 31.79 5.09
CA ALA A 338 -17.79 33.18 5.18
C ALA A 338 -19.32 33.32 5.04
N GLY A 339 -19.93 34.07 5.95
CA GLY A 339 -21.37 34.33 6.02
C GLY A 339 -22.18 33.27 6.76
N ALA A 340 -21.60 32.11 7.07
CA ALA A 340 -22.19 31.10 7.96
C ALA A 340 -21.51 31.13 9.33
N ASP A 341 -20.18 30.94 9.35
CA ASP A 341 -19.41 30.79 10.60
C ASP A 341 -18.67 32.08 10.99
N TYR A 342 -18.30 32.92 10.02
CA TYR A 342 -17.58 34.17 10.25
C TYR A 342 -17.89 35.22 9.18
N GLU A 343 -17.68 36.50 9.49
CA GLU A 343 -17.85 37.59 8.52
C GLU A 343 -16.59 37.76 7.66
N PHE A 344 -16.75 37.71 6.33
CA PHE A 344 -15.65 37.95 5.40
C PHE A 344 -15.02 39.32 5.65
N THR A 345 -13.73 39.34 5.99
CA THR A 345 -13.00 40.56 6.31
C THR A 345 -11.75 40.67 5.44
N GLU A 346 -11.63 41.77 4.70
CA GLU A 346 -10.43 42.14 3.97
C GLU A 346 -10.05 43.58 4.31
N GLY A 347 -8.74 43.88 4.29
CA GLY A 347 -8.27 45.21 4.62
C GLY A 347 -6.76 45.34 4.52
N MET A 348 -6.28 46.52 4.93
CA MET A 348 -4.87 46.86 4.92
C MET A 348 -4.43 47.31 6.31
N VAL A 349 -3.48 46.58 6.91
CA VAL A 349 -2.82 46.96 8.15
C VAL A 349 -1.64 47.86 7.83
N VAL A 350 -1.65 49.08 8.37
CA VAL A 350 -0.58 50.07 8.20
C VAL A 350 0.25 50.15 9.48
N PHE A 351 1.51 49.75 9.40
CA PHE A 351 2.50 49.96 10.45
C PHE A 351 3.19 51.31 10.23
N LYS A 352 2.90 52.30 11.07
CA LYS A 352 3.60 53.59 11.07
C LYS A 352 5.03 53.43 11.60
N SER A 353 5.86 54.46 11.38
CA SER A 353 7.21 54.52 11.95
C SER A 353 7.16 54.29 13.47
N GLY A 354 7.88 53.28 13.96
CA GLY A 354 7.90 52.91 15.39
C GLY A 354 6.89 51.86 15.83
N GLU A 355 5.90 51.49 15.01
CA GLU A 355 4.90 50.50 15.39
C GLU A 355 5.39 49.06 15.10
N THR A 356 5.38 48.21 16.13
CA THR A 356 5.82 46.81 16.05
C THR A 356 4.67 45.80 16.07
N GLN A 357 3.46 46.22 16.46
CA GLN A 357 2.27 45.37 16.49
C GLN A 357 1.03 46.15 16.07
N LYS A 358 0.12 45.47 15.37
CA LYS A 358 -1.21 45.96 15.01
C LYS A 358 -2.23 44.85 15.18
N GLU A 359 -3.45 45.25 15.46
CA GLU A 359 -4.55 44.34 15.74
C GLU A 359 -5.71 44.67 14.80
N PHE A 360 -6.39 43.65 14.32
CA PHE A 360 -7.65 43.78 13.58
C PHE A 360 -8.65 42.74 14.07
N SER A 361 -9.93 43.05 13.97
CA SER A 361 -11.02 42.17 14.41
C SER A 361 -11.68 41.48 13.22
N VAL A 362 -11.99 40.20 13.37
CA VAL A 362 -12.84 39.42 12.46
C VAL A 362 -14.11 39.03 13.20
N GLY A 363 -15.29 39.32 12.64
CA GLY A 363 -16.58 38.96 13.23
C GLY A 363 -16.80 37.45 13.17
N VAL A 364 -17.22 36.85 14.28
CA VAL A 364 -17.62 35.44 14.37
C VAL A 364 -19.14 35.39 14.52
N ILE A 365 -19.78 34.55 13.72
CA ILE A 365 -21.23 34.38 13.73
C ILE A 365 -21.55 33.21 14.65
N ASP A 366 -22.48 33.43 15.58
CA ASP A 366 -22.99 32.41 16.50
C ASP A 366 -24.19 31.73 15.82
N ASP A 367 -24.03 30.48 15.38
CA ASP A 367 -25.12 29.68 14.81
C ASP A 367 -25.51 28.50 15.73
N ASP A 368 -26.81 28.31 15.95
CA ASP A 368 -27.34 27.28 16.86
C ASP A 368 -27.28 25.84 16.28
N ILE A 369 -26.41 25.57 15.30
CA ILE A 369 -26.41 24.33 14.51
C ILE A 369 -25.15 23.49 14.81
N PHE A 370 -25.20 22.73 15.90
CA PHE A 370 -24.22 21.69 16.27
C PHE A 370 -24.18 20.49 15.30
#